data_AF-A0A9Q0RYI0-F1
#
_entry.id   AF-A0A9Q0RYI0-F1
#
_cell.length_a   1.000
_cell.length_b   1.000
_cell.length_c   1.000
_cell.angle_alpha   90.00
_cell.angle_beta   90.00
_cell.angle_gamma   90.00
#
_symmetry.space_group_name_H-M   'P 1'
#
loop_
_entity.id
_entity.type
_entity.pdbx_description
1 polymer ?
#
loop_
_entity_poly.entity_id
_entity_poly.type
_entity_poly.pdbx_seq_one_letter_code
_entity_poly.pdbx_strand_id
1 'polypeptide(L)'
;MLSLTLLHKRMDLNDPKNLLVIGRTSIISEGLLEIAIGEAERGNRVLYLASKAVDKLPEIFVDRDRSVLKRIIFTYFKSYEALAQKLMDLHNMFLTPNLLIIESLNSFFTNCSRTNTDSYLEGHAKILAVLHSTVNSFNERSNANCWSIVSFDDHEDFSQQCLTTLIDLFYFKKNCIRAADEEFIQWFEDFKLKCENRQN
;
A
#
# COMPACT_ATOMS: atom_id res chain seq x y z
N MET A 1 -17.50 -5.60 -18.07
CA MET A 1 -18.39 -5.04 -17.03
C MET A 1 -18.28 -5.94 -15.80
N LEU A 2 -17.21 -5.78 -15.02
CA LEU A 2 -16.98 -6.54 -13.79
C LEU A 2 -17.78 -5.88 -12.66
N SER A 3 -18.83 -6.54 -12.20
CA SER A 3 -19.66 -6.08 -11.08
C SER A 3 -18.86 -6.18 -9.78
N LEU A 4 -18.67 -5.05 -9.09
CA LEU A 4 -18.00 -4.86 -7.79
C LEU A 4 -18.69 -5.57 -6.60
N THR A 5 -19.36 -6.71 -6.82
CA THR A 5 -20.26 -7.34 -5.83
C THR A 5 -19.57 -8.42 -4.99
N LEU A 6 -18.26 -8.33 -4.77
CA LEU A 6 -17.48 -9.41 -4.15
C LEU A 6 -16.60 -8.95 -2.99
N LEU A 7 -17.17 -8.19 -2.05
CA LEU A 7 -16.54 -7.88 -0.77
C LEU A 7 -17.62 -7.89 0.31
N HIS A 8 -17.69 -8.98 1.06
CA HIS A 8 -18.47 -9.12 2.28
C HIS A 8 -17.77 -10.17 3.14
N LYS A 9 -16.67 -9.78 3.82
CA LYS A 9 -16.20 -10.52 4.99
C LYS A 9 -15.25 -9.66 5.84
N ARG A 10 -15.61 -9.50 7.11
CA ARG A 10 -14.76 -8.93 8.16
C ARG A 10 -13.45 -9.71 8.27
N MET A 11 -12.37 -8.95 8.33
CA MET A 11 -10.99 -9.40 8.35
C MET A 11 -10.58 -9.84 9.77
N ASP A 12 -10.00 -11.04 9.89
CA ASP A 12 -9.39 -11.57 11.13
C ASP A 12 -7.89 -11.28 11.04
N LEU A 13 -7.22 -10.84 12.10
CA LEU A 13 -5.81 -10.39 12.06
C LEU A 13 -4.79 -11.50 11.73
N ASN A 14 -5.27 -12.68 11.34
CA ASN A 14 -4.53 -13.81 10.73
C ASN A 14 -4.38 -13.67 9.19
N ASP A 15 -4.61 -12.46 8.65
CA ASP A 15 -4.82 -12.10 7.24
C ASP A 15 -3.53 -11.88 6.40
N PRO A 16 -3.62 -11.68 5.06
CA PRO A 16 -2.49 -11.79 4.15
C PRO A 16 -1.44 -10.71 4.37
N LYS A 17 -0.17 -11.12 4.21
CA LYS A 17 1.01 -10.24 4.29
C LYS A 17 1.02 -9.12 3.24
N ASN A 18 0.14 -9.17 2.24
CA ASN A 18 0.04 -8.21 1.15
C ASN A 18 -1.42 -7.84 0.93
N LEU A 19 -1.72 -6.54 0.94
CA LEU A 19 -3.03 -5.98 0.72
C LEU A 19 -3.00 -5.07 -0.51
N LEU A 20 -4.00 -5.18 -1.37
CA LEU A 20 -4.27 -4.31 -2.50
C LEU A 20 -5.54 -3.50 -2.21
N VAL A 21 -5.45 -2.18 -2.30
CA VAL A 21 -6.56 -1.25 -2.10
C VAL A 21 -6.85 -0.55 -3.43
N ILE A 22 -8.08 -0.59 -3.91
CA ILE A 22 -8.47 -0.06 -5.22
C ILE A 22 -9.54 1.00 -5.06
N GLY A 23 -9.37 2.18 -5.68
CA GLY A 23 -10.37 3.24 -5.67
C GLY A 23 -9.76 4.62 -5.84
N ARG A 24 -10.54 5.68 -5.58
CA ARG A 24 -10.09 7.05 -5.83
C ARG A 24 -8.90 7.44 -4.96
N THR A 25 -7.84 7.94 -5.60
CA THR A 25 -6.60 8.37 -4.92
C THR A 25 -6.88 9.27 -3.72
N SER A 26 -7.75 10.27 -3.83
CA SER A 26 -8.00 11.24 -2.74
C SER A 26 -8.45 10.60 -1.42
N ILE A 27 -9.27 9.55 -1.49
CA ILE A 27 -9.77 8.84 -0.29
C ILE A 27 -8.70 7.89 0.25
N ILE A 28 -8.00 7.21 -0.66
CA ILE A 28 -7.00 6.21 -0.28
C ILE A 28 -5.78 6.87 0.35
N SER A 29 -5.29 7.98 -0.20
CA SER A 29 -4.10 8.68 0.29
C SER A 29 -4.22 9.05 1.78
N GLU A 30 -5.36 9.64 2.17
CA GLU A 30 -5.64 10.02 3.55
C GLU A 30 -5.69 8.80 4.48
N GLY A 31 -6.46 7.76 4.10
CA GLY A 31 -6.55 6.53 4.87
C GLY A 31 -5.20 5.82 5.03
N LEU A 32 -4.40 5.71 3.96
CA LEU A 32 -3.07 5.09 4.03
C LEU A 32 -2.11 5.87 4.92
N LEU A 33 -2.16 7.20 4.89
CA LEU A 33 -1.32 8.05 5.73
C LEU A 33 -1.69 7.89 7.21
N GLU A 34 -2.98 7.84 7.52
CA GLU A 34 -3.44 7.58 8.88
C GLU A 34 -3.08 6.17 9.36
N ILE A 35 -3.15 5.14 8.50
CA ILE A 35 -2.65 3.78 8.83
C ILE A 35 -1.15 3.84 9.16
N ALA A 36 -0.36 4.54 8.35
CA ALA A 36 1.08 4.67 8.57
C ALA A 36 1.38 5.33 9.93
N ILE A 37 0.63 6.37 10.27
CA ILE A 37 0.74 7.06 11.56
C ILE A 37 0.35 6.15 12.71
N GLY A 38 -0.80 5.47 12.62
CA GLY A 38 -1.26 4.55 13.67
C GLY A 38 -0.29 3.41 13.93
N GLU A 39 0.37 2.88 12.89
CA GLU A 39 1.43 1.88 13.05
C GLU A 39 2.69 2.49 13.69
N ALA A 40 3.09 3.69 13.28
CA ALA A 40 4.21 4.40 13.90
C ALA A 40 3.99 4.65 15.40
N GLU A 41 2.78 5.04 15.81
CA GLU A 41 2.39 5.22 17.21
C GLU A 41 2.50 3.93 18.04
N ARG A 42 2.23 2.78 17.42
CA ARG A 42 2.43 1.45 18.02
C ARG A 42 3.90 1.05 18.12
N GLY A 43 4.81 1.92 17.69
CA GLY A 43 6.25 1.68 17.68
C GLY A 43 6.75 0.96 16.44
N ASN A 44 5.88 0.63 15.48
CA ASN A 44 6.25 -0.04 14.25
C ASN A 44 6.95 0.92 13.28
N ARG A 45 7.86 0.38 12.47
CA ARG A 45 8.55 1.14 11.43
C ARG A 45 7.77 1.05 10.14
N VAL A 46 7.52 2.18 9.50
CA VAL A 46 6.75 2.25 8.27
C VAL A 46 7.63 2.79 7.15
N LEU A 47 7.59 2.15 6.00
CA LEU A 47 8.17 2.67 4.77
C LEU A 47 7.02 3.08 3.85
N TYR A 48 6.91 4.37 3.56
CA TYR A 48 5.83 4.94 2.76
C TYR A 48 6.39 5.41 1.42
N LEU A 49 6.01 4.74 0.33
CA LEU A 49 6.48 5.00 -1.02
C LEU A 49 5.35 5.61 -1.85
N ALA A 50 5.55 6.80 -2.40
CA ALA A 50 4.53 7.51 -3.19
C ALA A 50 5.13 8.24 -4.39
N SER A 51 4.29 8.67 -5.34
CA SER A 51 4.77 9.44 -6.49
C SER A 51 4.89 10.94 -6.22
N LYS A 52 4.23 11.42 -5.17
CA LYS A 52 4.18 12.83 -4.75
C LYS A 52 4.38 12.93 -3.25
N ALA A 53 4.88 14.09 -2.83
CA ALA A 53 5.01 14.40 -1.41
C ALA A 53 3.63 14.43 -0.73
N VAL A 54 3.60 14.10 0.55
CA VAL A 54 2.41 14.27 1.37
C VAL A 54 2.23 15.77 1.64
N ASP A 55 1.15 16.35 1.12
CA ASP A 55 0.93 17.80 1.18
C ASP A 55 0.37 18.26 2.54
N LYS A 56 -0.47 17.44 3.19
CA LYS A 56 -1.12 17.75 4.47
C LYS A 56 -1.15 16.49 5.34
N LEU A 57 -0.91 16.66 6.63
CA LEU A 57 -1.16 15.60 7.61
C LEU A 57 -2.66 15.50 7.92
N PRO A 58 -3.18 14.31 8.27
CA PRO A 58 -4.59 14.15 8.62
C PRO A 58 -4.97 15.02 9.81
N GLU A 59 -6.19 15.53 9.85
CA GLU A 59 -6.63 16.50 10.87
C GLU A 59 -6.58 15.90 12.28
N ILE A 60 -6.73 14.59 12.40
CA ILE A 60 -6.59 13.83 13.65
C ILE A 60 -5.19 13.93 14.29
N PHE A 61 -4.20 14.45 13.55
CA PHE A 61 -2.81 14.56 13.98
C PHE A 61 -2.42 15.95 14.49
N VAL A 62 -3.34 16.93 14.48
CA VAL A 62 -3.04 18.32 14.89
C VAL A 62 -2.48 18.39 16.32
N ASP A 63 -2.99 17.54 17.23
CA ASP A 63 -2.62 17.53 18.66
C ASP A 63 -1.72 16.35 19.07
N ARG A 64 -1.26 15.54 18.12
CA ARG A 64 -0.46 14.33 18.43
C ARG A 64 1.05 14.62 18.46
N ASP A 65 1.79 13.77 19.18
CA ASP A 65 3.26 13.89 19.24
C ASP A 65 3.87 13.59 17.86
N ARG A 66 4.42 14.63 17.24
CA ARG A 66 5.08 14.54 15.92
C ARG A 66 6.33 13.66 15.93
N SER A 67 6.87 13.32 17.10
CA SER A 67 8.04 12.44 17.19
C SER A 67 7.77 11.04 16.61
N VAL A 68 6.51 10.58 16.59
CA VAL A 68 6.13 9.28 16.00
C VAL A 68 6.40 9.23 14.50
N LEU A 69 6.34 10.38 13.80
CA LEU A 69 6.62 10.46 12.36
C LEU A 69 8.08 10.06 12.04
N LYS A 70 8.99 10.12 13.01
CA LYS A 70 10.38 9.64 12.82
C LYS A 70 10.47 8.14 12.56
N ARG A 71 9.40 7.38 12.83
CA ARG A 71 9.30 5.95 12.52
C ARG A 71 8.77 5.68 11.11
N ILE A 72 8.32 6.72 10.41
CA ILE A 72 7.85 6.64 9.03
C ILE A 72 8.94 7.21 8.12
N ILE A 73 9.42 6.39 7.19
CA ILE A 73 10.33 6.81 6.14
C ILE A 73 9.48 7.09 4.91
N PHE A 74 9.29 8.37 4.60
CA PHE A 74 8.65 8.80 3.36
C PHE A 74 9.68 8.83 2.22
N THR A 75 9.37 8.17 1.12
CA THR A 75 10.21 8.18 -0.09
C THR A 75 9.35 8.40 -1.33
N TYR A 76 9.82 9.28 -2.21
CA TYR A 76 9.03 9.74 -3.36
C TYR A 76 9.75 9.49 -4.69
N PHE A 77 9.04 8.92 -5.67
CA PHE A 77 9.60 8.60 -7.00
C PHE A 77 8.71 9.07 -8.14
N LYS A 78 9.32 9.52 -9.24
CA LYS A 78 8.57 9.95 -10.43
C LYS A 78 8.40 8.86 -11.49
N SER A 79 9.06 7.72 -11.35
CA SER A 79 8.99 6.63 -12.32
C SER A 79 9.02 5.27 -11.65
N TYR A 80 8.46 4.27 -12.34
CA TYR A 80 8.43 2.90 -11.83
C TYR A 80 9.83 2.28 -11.78
N GLU A 81 10.77 2.65 -12.65
CA GLU A 81 12.15 2.15 -12.61
C GLU A 81 12.86 2.58 -11.33
N ALA A 82 12.67 3.83 -10.90
CA ALA A 82 13.20 4.32 -9.63
C ALA A 82 12.59 3.59 -8.43
N LEU A 83 11.28 3.30 -8.47
CA LEU A 83 10.61 2.48 -7.47
C LEU A 83 11.16 1.04 -7.45
N ALA A 84 11.33 0.42 -8.61
CA ALA A 84 11.91 -0.92 -8.74
C ALA A 84 13.31 -0.99 -8.14
N GLN A 85 14.17 -0.02 -8.49
CA GLN A 85 15.52 0.07 -7.97
C GLN A 85 15.51 0.23 -6.45
N LYS A 86 14.65 1.11 -5.91
CA LYS A 86 14.53 1.26 -4.46
C LYS A 86 14.16 -0.06 -3.80
N LEU A 87 13.17 -0.77 -4.32
CA LEU A 87 12.73 -2.06 -3.75
C LEU A 87 13.86 -3.10 -3.77
N MET A 88 14.69 -3.13 -4.83
CA MET A 88 15.89 -3.97 -4.86
C MET A 88 16.92 -3.54 -3.81
N ASP A 89 17.18 -2.24 -3.66
CA ASP A 89 18.13 -1.73 -2.67
C ASP A 89 17.73 -2.09 -1.23
N LEU A 90 16.42 -2.17 -0.97
CA LEU A 90 15.88 -2.57 0.34
C LEU A 90 16.25 -4.00 0.74
N HIS A 91 16.62 -4.87 -0.20
CA HIS A 91 17.12 -6.23 0.10
C HIS A 91 18.42 -6.18 0.91
N ASN A 92 19.19 -5.10 0.78
CA ASN A 92 20.44 -4.91 1.51
C ASN A 92 20.29 -4.02 2.75
N MET A 93 19.09 -3.47 2.99
CA MET A 93 18.86 -2.57 4.12
C MET A 93 18.88 -3.35 5.43
N PHE A 94 19.70 -2.91 6.40
CA PHE A 94 19.80 -3.53 7.72
C PHE A 94 18.52 -3.39 8.54
N LEU A 95 17.80 -2.28 8.36
CA LEU A 95 16.61 -1.95 9.13
C LEU A 95 15.35 -2.45 8.41
N THR A 96 14.70 -3.48 8.94
CA THR A 96 13.44 -3.99 8.36
C THR A 96 12.23 -3.15 8.82
N PRO A 97 11.35 -2.69 7.90
CA PRO A 97 10.07 -2.11 8.27
C PRO A 97 9.06 -3.19 8.70
N ASN A 98 8.10 -2.81 9.53
CA ASN A 98 6.94 -3.64 9.86
C ASN A 98 5.82 -3.47 8.82
N LEU A 99 5.77 -2.31 8.17
CA LEU A 99 4.79 -2.00 7.13
C LEU A 99 5.45 -1.28 5.96
N LEU A 100 5.18 -1.75 4.75
CA LEU A 100 5.56 -1.11 3.50
C LEU A 100 4.29 -0.68 2.76
N ILE A 101 4.17 0.61 2.46
CA ILE A 101 3.04 1.16 1.71
C ILE A 101 3.55 1.65 0.35
N ILE A 102 2.87 1.27 -0.73
CA ILE A 102 3.02 1.87 -2.06
C ILE A 102 1.71 2.56 -2.42
N GLU A 103 1.73 3.88 -2.41
CA GLU A 103 0.59 4.71 -2.76
C GLU A 103 0.46 4.85 -4.29
N SER A 104 -0.74 4.57 -4.80
CA SER A 104 -1.18 4.75 -6.19
C SER A 104 -0.17 4.22 -7.19
N LEU A 105 0.06 2.90 -7.20
CA LEU A 105 1.08 2.21 -8.01
C LEU A 105 1.04 2.62 -9.49
N ASN A 106 -0.16 2.80 -10.05
CA ASN A 106 -0.34 3.21 -11.44
C ASN A 106 0.21 4.63 -11.74
N SER A 107 0.38 5.49 -10.73
CA SER A 107 0.93 6.84 -10.90
C SER A 107 2.42 6.85 -11.28
N PHE A 108 3.17 5.78 -10.97
CA PHE A 108 4.57 5.63 -11.35
C PHE A 108 4.76 5.30 -12.85
N PHE A 109 3.68 4.93 -13.54
CA PHE A 109 3.69 4.53 -14.96
C PHE A 109 3.18 5.64 -15.89
N THR A 110 3.08 6.87 -15.41
CA THR A 110 2.58 8.03 -16.17
C THR A 110 3.40 8.36 -17.41
N ASN A 111 4.69 8.00 -17.44
CA ASN A 111 5.58 8.17 -18.60
C ASN A 111 5.63 6.95 -19.53
N CYS A 112 5.03 5.82 -19.15
CA CYS A 112 4.93 4.67 -20.04
C CYS A 112 3.90 4.96 -21.12
N SER A 113 4.25 4.68 -22.38
CA SER A 113 3.31 4.84 -23.48
C SER A 113 2.08 3.95 -23.23
N ARG A 114 0.96 4.57 -22.84
CA ARG A 114 -0.33 3.90 -22.60
C ARG A 114 -0.87 3.13 -23.82
N THR A 115 -0.27 3.34 -24.99
CA THR A 115 -0.58 2.62 -26.22
C THR A 115 0.05 1.22 -26.31
N ASN A 116 0.98 0.87 -25.41
CA ASN A 116 1.61 -0.44 -25.35
C ASN A 116 1.23 -1.15 -24.05
N THR A 117 0.10 -1.87 -24.08
CA THR A 117 -0.44 -2.65 -22.95
C THR A 117 0.56 -3.64 -22.38
N ASP A 118 1.36 -4.28 -23.23
CA ASP A 118 2.33 -5.29 -22.81
C ASP A 118 3.43 -4.67 -21.95
N SER A 119 3.96 -3.51 -22.36
CA SER A 119 4.99 -2.79 -21.58
C SER A 119 4.46 -2.30 -20.24
N TYR A 120 3.21 -1.83 -20.20
CA TYR A 120 2.57 -1.38 -18.95
C TYR A 120 2.35 -2.55 -17.98
N LEU A 121 1.85 -3.68 -18.47
CA LEU A 121 1.65 -4.89 -17.68
C LEU A 121 2.97 -5.48 -17.19
N GLU A 122 3.97 -5.59 -18.08
CA GLU A 122 5.31 -6.07 -17.75
C GLU A 122 5.93 -5.23 -16.64
N GLY A 123 5.80 -3.91 -16.73
CA GLY A 123 6.27 -2.99 -15.71
C GLY A 123 5.60 -3.21 -14.34
N HIS A 124 4.29 -3.37 -14.29
CA HIS A 124 3.58 -3.66 -13.04
C HIS A 124 3.96 -5.04 -12.47
N ALA A 125 4.03 -6.06 -13.32
CA ALA A 125 4.42 -7.41 -12.91
C ALA A 125 5.83 -7.42 -12.31
N LYS A 126 6.76 -6.66 -12.92
CA LYS A 126 8.12 -6.46 -12.38
C LYS A 126 8.08 -5.83 -10.99
N ILE A 127 7.34 -4.73 -10.80
CA ILE A 127 7.24 -4.07 -9.49
C ILE A 127 6.66 -5.00 -8.43
N LEU A 128 5.57 -5.70 -8.73
CA LEU A 128 4.93 -6.61 -7.77
C LEU A 128 5.82 -7.81 -7.45
N ALA A 129 6.55 -8.35 -8.43
CA ALA A 129 7.51 -9.42 -8.20
C ALA A 129 8.65 -8.97 -7.27
N VAL A 130 9.24 -7.79 -7.54
CA VAL A 130 10.30 -7.23 -6.70
C VAL A 130 9.77 -6.88 -5.31
N LEU A 131 8.57 -6.30 -5.20
CA LEU A 131 7.91 -6.03 -3.92
C LEU A 131 7.73 -7.31 -3.11
N HIS A 132 7.16 -8.35 -3.71
CA HIS A 132 6.93 -9.62 -3.03
C HIS A 132 8.24 -10.25 -2.55
N SER A 133 9.28 -10.23 -3.39
CA SER A 133 10.63 -10.66 -3.01
C SER A 133 11.20 -9.83 -1.85
N THR A 134 11.00 -8.50 -1.88
CA THR A 134 11.44 -7.58 -0.83
C THR A 134 10.77 -7.86 0.52
N VAL A 135 9.45 -8.01 0.52
CA VAL A 135 8.66 -8.32 1.71
C VAL A 135 9.04 -9.69 2.28
N ASN A 136 9.27 -10.69 1.43
CA ASN A 136 9.74 -12.00 1.87
C ASN A 136 11.15 -11.92 2.49
N SER A 137 12.09 -11.23 1.84
CA SER A 137 13.43 -10.99 2.38
C SER A 137 13.39 -10.28 3.75
N PHE A 138 12.48 -9.34 3.94
CA PHE A 138 12.24 -8.70 5.24
C PHE A 138 11.74 -9.66 6.31
N ASN A 139 10.78 -10.51 5.95
CA ASN A 139 10.21 -11.52 6.83
C ASN A 139 11.21 -12.64 7.20
N GLU A 140 12.15 -12.96 6.31
CA GLU A 140 13.21 -13.94 6.59
C GLU A 140 14.30 -13.37 7.49
N ARG A 141 14.67 -12.09 7.29
CA ARG A 141 15.76 -11.43 8.02
C ARG A 141 15.34 -10.93 9.39
N SER A 142 14.05 -10.69 9.61
CA SER A 142 13.55 -10.17 10.88
C SER A 142 12.42 -11.04 11.41
N ASN A 143 12.41 -11.26 12.72
CA ASN A 143 11.23 -11.82 13.41
C ASN A 143 10.01 -10.87 13.36
N ALA A 144 10.15 -9.69 12.74
CA ALA A 144 9.06 -8.77 12.50
C ALA A 144 8.36 -9.15 11.20
N ASN A 145 7.07 -9.51 11.31
CA ASN A 145 6.23 -9.74 10.14
C ASN A 145 6.04 -8.42 9.38
N CYS A 146 6.77 -8.21 8.29
CA CYS A 146 6.58 -7.09 7.38
C CYS A 146 5.32 -7.33 6.53
N TRP A 147 4.39 -6.38 6.60
CA TRP A 147 3.20 -6.35 5.78
C TRP A 147 3.38 -5.35 4.64
N SER A 148 2.65 -5.54 3.54
CA SER A 148 2.58 -4.56 2.46
C SER A 148 1.16 -4.13 2.15
N ILE A 149 0.99 -2.85 1.84
CA ILE A 149 -0.24 -2.29 1.31
C ILE A 149 0.11 -1.58 0.00
N VAL A 150 -0.54 -1.95 -1.09
CA VAL A 150 -0.41 -1.31 -2.39
C VAL A 150 -1.75 -0.70 -2.72
N SER A 151 -1.79 0.55 -3.13
CA SER A 151 -3.01 1.13 -3.69
C SER A 151 -2.96 1.34 -5.19
N PHE A 152 -4.14 1.36 -5.79
CA PHE A 152 -4.34 1.47 -7.22
C PHE A 152 -5.54 2.38 -7.51
N ASP A 153 -5.35 3.39 -8.36
CA ASP A 153 -6.43 4.29 -8.75
C ASP A 153 -7.32 3.66 -9.83
N ASP A 154 -8.64 3.70 -9.63
CA ASP A 154 -9.64 3.05 -10.49
C ASP A 154 -10.14 3.93 -11.64
N HIS A 155 -9.53 5.10 -11.84
CA HIS A 155 -10.07 6.16 -12.69
C HIS A 155 -10.08 5.92 -14.22
N GLU A 156 -9.58 4.80 -14.75
CA GLU A 156 -9.43 4.57 -16.21
C GLU A 156 -9.71 3.13 -16.66
N ASP A 157 -10.39 2.94 -17.81
CA ASP A 157 -10.72 1.62 -18.38
C ASP A 157 -9.46 0.78 -18.69
N PHE A 158 -8.38 1.43 -19.13
CA PHE A 158 -7.08 0.79 -19.39
C PHE A 158 -6.46 0.20 -18.11
N SER A 159 -6.74 0.82 -16.96
CA SER A 159 -6.23 0.37 -15.67
C SER A 159 -6.94 -0.90 -15.19
N GLN A 160 -8.20 -1.12 -15.57
CA GLN A 160 -9.00 -2.28 -15.12
C GLN A 160 -8.53 -3.63 -15.68
N GLN A 161 -8.17 -3.69 -16.96
CA GLN A 161 -7.67 -4.94 -17.56
C GLN A 161 -6.32 -5.33 -16.94
N CYS A 162 -5.43 -4.35 -16.77
CA CYS A 162 -4.15 -4.56 -16.10
C CYS A 162 -4.35 -4.97 -14.64
N LEU A 163 -5.25 -4.29 -13.92
CA LEU A 163 -5.59 -4.60 -12.54
C LEU A 163 -6.10 -6.04 -12.37
N THR A 164 -6.94 -6.51 -13.28
CA THR A 164 -7.43 -7.91 -13.26
C THR A 164 -6.27 -8.89 -13.35
N THR A 165 -5.35 -8.68 -14.30
CA THR A 165 -4.17 -9.54 -14.43
C THR A 165 -3.24 -9.47 -13.21
N LEU A 166 -3.06 -8.29 -12.62
CA LEU A 166 -2.24 -8.14 -11.41
C LEU A 166 -2.87 -8.81 -10.19
N ILE A 167 -4.20 -8.74 -10.07
CA ILE A 167 -4.97 -9.45 -9.06
C ILE A 167 -4.74 -10.96 -9.18
N ASP A 168 -4.89 -11.51 -10.39
CA ASP A 168 -4.74 -12.95 -10.63
C ASP A 168 -3.32 -13.44 -10.32
N LEU A 169 -2.30 -12.63 -10.64
CA LEU A 169 -0.90 -12.99 -10.45
C LEU A 169 -0.43 -12.86 -8.99
N PHE A 170 -0.86 -11.83 -8.26
CA PHE A 170 -0.24 -11.46 -6.97
C PHE A 170 -1.21 -11.39 -5.79
N TYR A 171 -2.51 -11.25 -6.04
CA TYR A 171 -3.54 -11.06 -5.00
C TYR A 171 -4.69 -12.06 -5.12
N PHE A 172 -4.40 -13.28 -5.58
CA PHE A 172 -5.39 -14.33 -5.90
C PHE A 172 -6.31 -14.73 -4.72
N LYS A 173 -5.93 -14.44 -3.47
CA LYS A 173 -6.81 -14.65 -2.31
C LYS A 173 -7.70 -13.43 -2.12
N LYS A 174 -9.02 -13.63 -2.12
CA LYS A 174 -10.05 -12.58 -1.96
C LYS A 174 -9.84 -11.65 -0.76
N ASN A 175 -9.20 -12.11 0.32
CA ASN A 175 -8.93 -11.25 1.47
C ASN A 175 -7.79 -10.23 1.25
N CYS A 176 -6.99 -10.39 0.19
CA CYS A 176 -5.89 -9.49 -0.13
C CYS A 176 -6.33 -8.28 -0.95
N ILE A 177 -7.61 -8.16 -1.31
CA ILE A 177 -8.12 -7.10 -2.18
C ILE A 177 -9.23 -6.37 -1.44
N ARG A 178 -9.21 -5.03 -1.48
CA ARG A 178 -10.25 -4.17 -0.93
C ARG A 178 -10.58 -3.06 -1.92
N ALA A 179 -11.87 -2.81 -2.12
CA ALA A 179 -12.31 -1.57 -2.72
C ALA A 179 -12.25 -0.46 -1.67
N ALA A 180 -11.86 0.75 -2.05
CA ALA A 180 -11.92 1.94 -1.22
C ALA A 180 -13.32 2.53 -1.29
N ASP A 181 -14.27 1.81 -0.69
CA ASP A 181 -15.68 2.18 -0.56
C ASP A 181 -16.06 2.46 0.91
N GLU A 182 -17.35 2.57 1.19
CA GLU A 182 -17.86 2.74 2.57
C GLU A 182 -17.38 1.63 3.51
N GLU A 183 -17.11 0.41 3.02
CA GLU A 183 -16.55 -0.66 3.84
C GLU A 183 -15.07 -0.45 4.17
N PHE A 184 -14.28 0.13 3.25
CA PHE A 184 -12.91 0.53 3.57
C PHE A 184 -12.92 1.62 4.64
N ILE A 185 -13.81 2.61 4.52
CA ILE A 185 -13.95 3.66 5.53
C ILE A 185 -14.37 3.04 6.87
N GLN A 186 -15.38 2.15 6.89
CA GLN A 186 -15.81 1.50 8.12
C GLN A 186 -14.73 0.59 8.71
N TRP A 187 -14.00 -0.16 7.88
CA TRP A 187 -12.85 -0.96 8.32
C TRP A 187 -11.76 -0.07 8.89
N PHE A 188 -11.52 1.07 8.26
CA PHE A 188 -10.52 2.03 8.64
C PHE A 188 -10.89 2.70 9.98
N GLU A 189 -12.16 3.05 10.18
CA GLU A 189 -12.70 3.51 11.46
C GLU A 189 -12.66 2.41 12.54
N ASP A 190 -13.02 1.17 12.21
CA ASP A 190 -12.87 0.02 13.11
C ASP A 190 -11.39 -0.22 13.48
N PHE A 191 -10.48 0.02 12.53
CA PHE A 191 -9.04 -0.04 12.75
C PHE A 191 -8.57 1.08 13.67
N LYS A 192 -9.04 2.33 13.49
CA LYS A 192 -8.80 3.46 14.41
C LYS A 192 -9.25 3.14 15.83
N LEU A 193 -10.49 2.67 15.99
CA LEU A 193 -11.05 2.27 17.28
C LEU A 193 -10.19 1.17 17.95
N LYS A 194 -9.65 0.23 17.17
CA LYS A 194 -8.71 -0.78 17.68
C LYS A 194 -7.33 -0.19 18.02
N CYS A 195 -6.88 0.87 17.34
CA CYS A 195 -5.67 1.61 17.71
C CYS A 195 -5.83 2.31 19.06
N GLU A 196 -6.93 3.01 19.27
CA GLU A 196 -7.19 3.81 20.47
C GLU A 196 -7.37 2.94 21.71
N ASN A 197 -8.09 1.82 21.60
CA ASN A 197 -8.37 0.93 22.73
C ASN A 197 -7.17 0.09 23.20
N ARG A 198 -6.03 0.09 22.48
CA ARG A 198 -4.80 -0.60 22.90
C ARG A 198 -3.81 0.30 23.67
N GLN A 199 -4.15 1.57 23.85
CA GLN A 199 -3.35 2.55 24.63
C GLN A 199 -3.81 2.70 26.08
N ASN A 200 -4.92 2.06 26.47
CA ASN A 200 -5.42 1.95 27.85
C ASN A 200 -5.12 0.56 28.43
#